data_AF-A0A969CB60-F1
#
_entry.id   AF-A0A969CB60-F1
#
_cell.length_a   1.000
_cell.length_b   1.000
_cell.length_c   1.000
_cell.angle_alpha   90.00
_cell.angle_beta   90.00
_cell.angle_gamma   90.00
#
_symmetry.space_group_name_H-M   'P 1'
#
loop_
_entity.id
_entity.type
_entity.pdbx_description
1 polymer ?
#
loop_
_entity_poly.entity_id
_entity_poly.type
_entity_poly.pdbx_seq_one_letter_code
_entity_poly.pdbx_strand_id
1 'polypeptide(L)' 'MAINTSLEERLAAVEAAIAQLQKQIATPEPTNWLQQITGSFKDEPAFEEVLAYGRAIRQGDESFLEAQDEP' A
#
# COMPACT_ATOMS: atom_id res chain seq x y z
N MET A 1 -48.47 -25.71 16.63
CA MET A 1 -48.13 -24.69 15.63
C MET A 1 -46.96 -23.88 16.18
N ALA A 2 -45.75 -24.37 15.97
CA ALA A 2 -44.54 -23.81 16.58
C ALA A 2 -43.41 -23.98 15.57
N ILE A 3 -43.21 -23.02 14.67
CA ILE A 3 -42.11 -23.12 13.69
C ILE A 3 -41.58 -21.80 13.13
N ASN A 4 -42.17 -20.63 13.41
CA ASN A 4 -41.67 -19.39 12.79
C ASN A 4 -40.72 -18.60 13.70
N THR A 5 -41.02 -18.47 15.01
CA THR A 5 -40.22 -17.65 15.94
C THR A 5 -38.72 -17.91 15.92
N SER A 6 -38.30 -19.18 15.76
CA SER A 6 -36.86 -19.51 15.70
C SER A 6 -36.19 -19.05 14.41
N LEU A 7 -36.92 -18.92 13.29
CA LEU A 7 -36.36 -18.46 12.03
C LEU A 7 -36.13 -16.95 12.07
N GLU A 8 -37.11 -16.18 12.53
CA GLU A 8 -36.95 -14.72 12.67
C GLU A 8 -35.84 -14.37 13.67
N GLU A 9 -35.76 -15.09 14.80
CA GLU A 9 -34.68 -14.92 15.78
C GLU A 9 -33.30 -15.25 15.20
N ARG A 10 -33.20 -16.34 14.42
CA ARG A 10 -31.94 -16.72 13.75
C ARG A 10 -31.56 -15.71 12.68
N LEU A 11 -32.52 -15.17 11.94
CA LEU A 11 -32.27 -14.15 10.93
C LEU A 11 -31.80 -12.84 11.58
N ALA A 12 -32.46 -12.40 12.66
CA ALA A 12 -32.04 -11.23 13.42
C ALA A 12 -30.63 -11.38 14.00
N ALA A 13 -30.27 -12.57 14.49
CA ALA A 13 -28.91 -12.85 14.98
C ALA A 13 -27.86 -12.76 13.85
N VAL A 14 -28.19 -13.25 12.66
CA VAL A 14 -27.31 -13.17 11.48
C VAL A 14 -27.16 -11.71 11.01
N GLU A 15 -28.26 -10.96 10.92
CA GLU A 15 -28.23 -9.54 10.55
C GLU A 15 -27.38 -8.71 11.52
N ALA A 16 -27.52 -8.95 12.83
CA ALA A 16 -26.70 -8.29 13.85
C ALA A 16 -25.21 -8.64 13.70
N ALA A 17 -24.87 -9.91 13.44
CA ALA A 17 -23.50 -10.34 13.23
C ALA A 17 -22.89 -9.70 11.96
N ILE A 18 -23.66 -9.63 10.87
CA ILE A 18 -23.23 -8.99 9.61
C ILE A 18 -23.01 -7.49 9.84
N ALA A 19 -23.92 -6.80 10.52
CA ALA A 19 -23.77 -5.38 10.82
C ALA A 19 -22.52 -5.09 11.69
N GLN A 20 -22.21 -5.98 12.64
CA GLN A 20 -21.01 -5.89 13.46
C GLN A 20 -19.73 -6.09 12.62
N LEU A 21 -19.72 -7.08 11.74
CA LEU A 21 -18.60 -7.34 10.84
C LEU A 21 -18.39 -6.16 9.88
N GLN A 22 -19.45 -5.60 9.30
CA GLN A 22 -19.37 -4.43 8.43
C GLN A 22 -18.77 -3.21 9.13
N LYS A 23 -19.10 -2.98 10.41
CA LYS A 23 -18.49 -1.90 11.21
C LYS A 23 -17.00 -2.12 11.48
N GLN A 24 -16.58 -3.37 11.65
CA GLN A 24 -15.16 -3.73 11.84
C GLN A 24 -14.36 -3.68 10.55
N ILE A 25 -15.02 -4.01 9.43
CA ILE A 25 -14.45 -4.00 8.08
C ILE A 25 -14.54 -2.61 7.44
N ALA A 26 -15.20 -1.64 8.08
CA ALA A 26 -15.19 -0.25 7.63
C ALA A 26 -13.72 0.21 7.54
N THR A 27 -13.18 0.06 6.34
CA THR A 27 -11.77 0.24 6.04
C THR A 27 -11.47 1.68 6.44
N PRO A 28 -10.42 1.96 7.23
CA PRO A 28 -9.95 3.33 7.30
C PRO A 28 -9.81 3.81 5.85
N GLU A 29 -10.40 4.97 5.56
CA GLU A 29 -10.35 5.63 4.24
C GLU A 29 -9.00 5.30 3.60
N PRO A 30 -8.97 4.68 2.41
CA PRO A 30 -7.75 4.12 1.86
C PRO A 30 -6.67 5.20 1.90
N THR A 31 -5.74 5.07 2.86
CA THR A 31 -4.72 6.08 3.10
C THR A 31 -4.00 6.26 1.79
N ASN A 32 -4.08 7.47 1.22
CA ASN A 32 -3.53 7.77 -0.09
C ASN A 32 -2.10 7.22 -0.16
N TRP A 33 -1.88 6.18 -0.96
CA TRP A 33 -0.60 5.45 -0.99
C TRP A 33 0.56 6.39 -1.34
N LEU A 34 0.29 7.46 -2.11
CA LEU A 34 1.28 8.48 -2.42
C LEU A 34 1.74 9.22 -1.17
N GLN A 35 0.84 9.50 -0.22
CA GLN A 35 1.20 10.10 1.08
C GLN A 35 2.05 9.16 1.93
N GLN A 36 1.92 7.84 1.75
CA GLN A 36 2.73 6.86 2.49
C GLN A 36 4.18 6.78 1.98
N ILE A 37 4.41 7.11 0.71
CA ILE A 37 5.75 7.02 0.08
C ILE A 37 6.43 8.38 -0.15
N THR A 38 5.68 9.48 0.00
CA THR A 38 6.22 10.82 -0.22
C THR A 38 7.24 11.14 0.85
N GLY A 39 8.48 11.40 0.43
CA GLY A 39 9.59 11.71 1.34
C GLY A 39 10.31 10.50 1.90
N SER A 40 9.98 9.27 1.49
CA SER A 40 10.70 8.05 1.92
C SER A 40 12.20 8.06 1.58
N PHE A 41 12.62 8.90 0.64
CA PHE A 41 14.02 9.06 0.22
C PHE A 41 14.64 10.40 0.63
N LYS A 42 13.96 11.22 1.45
CA LYS A 42 14.34 12.62 1.73
C LYS A 42 15.78 12.79 2.24
N ASP A 43 16.29 11.80 2.97
CA ASP A 43 17.62 11.83 3.57
C ASP A 43 18.42 10.55 3.23
N GLU A 44 18.04 9.87 2.15
CA GLU A 44 18.70 8.62 1.73
C GLU A 44 19.97 8.94 0.90
N PRO A 45 21.19 8.68 1.42
CA PRO A 45 22.43 9.05 0.72
C PRO A 45 22.60 8.31 -0.62
N ALA A 46 22.10 7.07 -0.74
CA ALA A 46 22.16 6.33 -2.00
C ALA A 46 21.28 6.97 -3.10
N PHE A 47 20.29 7.79 -2.73
CA PHE A 47 19.41 8.43 -3.70
C PHE A 47 20.16 9.48 -4.55
N GLU A 48 21.12 10.19 -3.95
CA GLU A 48 21.94 11.17 -4.69
C GLU A 48 22.83 10.49 -5.75
N GLU A 49 23.35 9.31 -5.45
CA GLU A 49 24.13 8.50 -6.40
C GLU A 49 23.28 8.07 -7.59
N VAL A 50 22.06 7.60 -7.34
CA VAL A 50 21.10 7.24 -8.41
C VAL A 50 20.74 8.46 -9.27
N LEU A 51 20.59 9.65 -8.67
CA LEU A 51 20.35 10.89 -9.41
C LEU A 51 21.55 11.29 -10.26
N ALA A 52 22.77 11.17 -9.75
CA ALA A 52 24.00 11.42 -10.49
C ALA A 52 24.11 10.47 -11.69
N TYR A 53 23.84 9.18 -11.47
CA TYR A 53 23.84 8.16 -12.51
C TYR A 53 22.81 8.45 -13.61
N GLY A 54 21.57 8.76 -13.21
CA GLY A 54 20.52 9.13 -14.17
C GLY A 54 20.83 10.40 -14.96
N ARG A 55 21.58 11.36 -14.38
CA ARG A 55 22.06 12.55 -15.10
C ARG A 55 23.13 12.19 -16.13
N ALA A 56 24.12 11.37 -15.76
CA ALA A 56 25.19 10.93 -16.65
C ALA A 56 24.62 10.23 -17.90
N ILE A 57 23.67 9.30 -17.72
CA ILE A 57 22.99 8.60 -18.83
C ILE A 57 22.30 9.58 -19.78
N ARG A 58 21.54 10.55 -19.24
CA ARG A 58 20.82 11.54 -20.07
C ARG A 58 21.76 12.50 -20.80
N GLN A 59 22.96 12.71 -20.28
CA GLN A 59 23.99 13.54 -20.90
C GLN A 59 24.87 12.75 -21.88
N GLY A 60 24.70 11.43 -21.96
CA GLY A 60 25.52 10.56 -22.79
C GLY A 60 26.94 10.38 -22.24
N ASP A 61 27.14 10.55 -20.94
CA ASP A 61 28.42 10.31 -20.27
C ASP A 61 28.56 8.82 -19.92
N GLU A 62 29.13 8.06 -20.86
CA GLU A 62 29.34 6.61 -20.73
C GLU A 62 30.47 6.24 -19.76
N SER A 63 31.32 7.20 -19.37
CA SER A 63 32.43 6.96 -18.43
C SER A 63 31.96 6.51 -17.04
N PHE A 64 30.70 6.85 -16.69
CA PHE A 64 30.04 6.45 -15.45
C PHE A 64 29.45 5.03 -15.48
N LEU A 65 29.25 4.46 -16.68
CA LEU A 65 28.68 3.12 -16.87
C LEU A 65 29.77 2.03 -16.78
N GLU A 66 31.00 2.36 -17.19
CA GLU A 66 32.13 1.42 -17.26
C GLU A 66 32.78 1.14 -15.89
N ALA A 67 32.50 1.95 -14.86
CA ALA A 67 33.13 1.84 -13.54
C ALA A 67 32.60 0.68 -12.66
N GLN A 68 31.60 -0.09 -13.12
CA GLN A 68 30.96 -1.16 -12.33
C GLN A 68 31.19 -2.58 -12.88
N ASP A 69 31.95 -2.74 -13.96
CA ASP A 69 32.23 -4.05 -14.58
C ASP A 69 33.60 -4.66 -14.19
N GLU A 70 34.29 -4.12 -13.17
CA GLU A 70 35.43 -4.83 -12.56
C GLU A 70 34.99 -5.74 -11.39
N PRO A 71 35.37 -7.04 -11.40
CA PRO A 71 34.93 -8.07 -10.44
C PRO A 71 35.53 -7.95 -9.03
#